data_AF-A0A357TH44-F1
#
_entry.id   AF-A0A357TH44-F1
#
_cell.length_a   1.000
_cell.length_b   1.000
_cell.length_c   1.000
_cell.angle_alpha   90.00
_cell.angle_beta   90.00
_cell.angle_gamma   90.00
#
_symmetry.space_group_name_H-M   'P 1'
#
loop_
_entity.id
_entity.type
_entity.pdbx_description
1 polymer ?
#
loop_
_entity_poly.entity_id
_entity_poly.type
_entity_poly.pdbx_seq_one_letter_code
_entity_poly.pdbx_strand_id
1 'polypeptide(L)'
;ADSLHVGSLVPLLALRRFQLCGHHPIAVAGGATGSIGDPSGKTAERQLLTHELLKANIEGVKVQLGSFMEFEGVENAAQLVDNADWTAPLSFLDVLRDIGKHFKVNA
;
A
#
# COMPACT_ATOMS: atom_id res chain seq x y z
N ALA A 1 -1.35 7.24 9.36
CA ALA A 1 -1.86 6.86 10.69
C ALA A 1 -1.09 5.63 11.11
N ASP A 2 -0.81 5.52 12.40
CA ASP A 2 -0.04 4.44 13.03
C ASP A 2 -0.86 3.16 13.24
N SER A 3 -2.15 3.20 12.95
CA SER A 3 -3.08 2.07 13.12
C SER A 3 -4.10 1.98 11.99
N LEU A 4 -4.51 0.75 11.67
CA LEU A 4 -5.65 0.46 10.81
C LEU A 4 -6.94 0.88 11.51
N HIS A 5 -7.86 1.48 10.75
CA HIS A 5 -9.20 1.82 11.24
C HIS A 5 -10.23 0.83 10.69
N VAL A 6 -11.47 0.88 11.20
CA VAL A 6 -12.56 -0.03 10.78
C VAL A 6 -12.80 -0.05 9.27
N GLY A 7 -12.53 1.06 8.57
CA GLY A 7 -12.66 1.15 7.12
C GLY A 7 -11.63 0.31 6.36
N SER A 8 -10.51 -0.03 6.99
CA SER A 8 -9.49 -0.92 6.43
C SER A 8 -9.83 -2.41 6.63
N LEU A 9 -10.81 -2.73 7.49
CA LEU A 9 -11.09 -4.11 7.88
C LEU A 9 -11.73 -4.93 6.75
N VAL A 10 -12.64 -4.34 5.98
CA VAL A 10 -13.33 -5.01 4.86
C VAL A 10 -12.33 -5.56 3.82
N PRO A 11 -11.39 -4.77 3.26
CA PRO A 11 -10.42 -5.30 2.31
C PRO A 11 -9.45 -6.32 2.94
N LEU A 12 -9.11 -6.18 4.23
CA LEU A 12 -8.24 -7.15 4.91
C LEU A 12 -8.93 -8.51 5.12
N LEU A 13 -10.21 -8.51 5.49
CA LEU A 13 -11.00 -9.73 5.59
C LEU A 13 -11.19 -10.38 4.21
N ALA A 14 -11.29 -9.59 3.14
CA ALA A 14 -11.29 -10.12 1.79
C ALA A 14 -9.97 -10.86 1.51
N LEU A 15 -8.80 -10.23 1.74
CA LEU A 15 -7.50 -10.89 1.55
C LEU A 15 -7.37 -12.18 2.36
N ARG A 16 -7.83 -12.20 3.61
CA ARG A 16 -7.86 -13.42 4.42
C ARG A 16 -8.77 -14.48 3.81
N ARG A 17 -9.94 -14.13 3.28
CA ARG A 17 -10.81 -15.09 2.58
C ARG A 17 -10.15 -15.66 1.33
N PHE A 18 -9.45 -14.84 0.54
CA PHE A 18 -8.65 -15.31 -0.58
C PHE A 18 -7.57 -16.31 -0.10
N GLN A 19 -6.91 -16.03 1.02
CA GLN A 19 -5.96 -16.97 1.63
C GLN A 19 -6.63 -18.28 2.06
N LEU A 20 -7.79 -18.24 2.69
CA LEU A 20 -8.51 -19.45 3.10
C LEU A 20 -8.98 -20.29 1.88
N CYS A 21 -9.11 -19.68 0.71
CA CYS A 21 -9.41 -20.36 -0.55
C CYS A 21 -8.15 -20.85 -1.30
N GLY A 22 -6.96 -20.76 -0.70
CA GLY A 22 -5.70 -21.25 -1.28
C GLY A 22 -4.95 -20.24 -2.16
N HIS A 23 -5.39 -18.99 -2.22
CA HIS A 23 -4.68 -17.94 -2.97
C HIS A 23 -3.57 -17.31 -2.12
N HIS A 24 -2.58 -16.68 -2.78
CA HIS A 24 -1.48 -15.95 -2.16
C HIS A 24 -1.82 -14.46 -2.04
N PRO A 25 -2.22 -13.96 -0.86
CA PRO A 25 -2.54 -12.55 -0.69
C PRO A 25 -1.26 -11.69 -0.67
N ILE A 26 -1.29 -10.56 -1.37
CA ILE A 26 -0.22 -9.56 -1.36
C ILE A 26 -0.81 -8.26 -0.82
N ALA A 27 -0.41 -7.89 0.39
CA ALA A 27 -0.69 -6.57 0.95
C ALA A 27 0.38 -5.60 0.47
N VAL A 28 -0.05 -4.46 -0.09
CA VAL A 28 0.85 -3.42 -0.59
C VAL A 28 0.83 -2.24 0.37
N ALA A 29 1.95 -1.99 1.04
CA ALA A 29 2.19 -0.78 1.81
C ALA A 29 2.38 0.41 0.86
N GLY A 30 1.82 1.56 1.25
CA GLY A 30 1.85 2.79 0.48
C GLY A 30 3.03 3.69 0.82
N GLY A 31 4.27 3.20 0.73
CA GLY A 31 5.49 3.97 0.93
C GLY A 31 5.55 5.26 0.11
N ALA A 32 5.43 5.11 -1.20
CA ALA A 32 5.46 6.22 -2.14
C ALA A 32 4.09 6.91 -2.28
N THR A 33 3.00 6.14 -2.35
CA THR A 33 1.66 6.75 -2.51
C THR A 33 1.22 7.53 -1.26
N GLY A 34 1.64 7.09 -0.08
CA GLY A 34 1.38 7.79 1.17
C GLY A 34 2.18 9.09 1.32
N SER A 35 3.35 9.21 0.68
CA SER A 35 4.11 10.46 0.64
C SER A 35 3.54 11.49 -0.34
N ILE A 36 2.77 11.07 -1.34
CA ILE A 36 2.07 11.96 -2.29
C ILE A 36 0.70 12.36 -1.73
N GLY A 37 -0.07 11.36 -1.26
CA GLY A 37 -1.42 11.53 -0.74
C GLY A 37 -2.49 11.39 -1.83
N ASP A 38 -3.41 10.44 -1.61
CA ASP A 38 -4.57 10.25 -2.48
C ASP A 38 -5.64 11.35 -2.23
N PRO A 39 -6.00 12.14 -3.28
CA PRO A 39 -7.02 13.19 -3.18
C PRO A 39 -8.45 12.65 -3.16
N SER A 40 -8.67 11.36 -3.47
CA SER A 40 -10.00 10.77 -3.58
C SER A 40 -10.81 10.95 -2.30
N GLY A 41 -11.98 11.60 -2.42
CA GLY A 41 -12.94 11.76 -1.33
C GLY A 41 -12.59 12.79 -0.26
N LYS A 42 -11.61 13.68 -0.48
CA LYS A 42 -11.26 14.76 0.46
C LYS A 42 -11.35 16.14 -0.18
N THR A 43 -11.89 17.10 0.59
CA THR A 43 -12.05 18.51 0.20
C THR A 43 -10.82 19.38 0.51
N ALA A 44 -9.87 18.90 1.30
CA ALA A 44 -8.66 19.62 1.70
C ALA A 44 -7.39 18.79 1.42
N GLU A 45 -6.33 19.49 1.05
CA GLU A 45 -5.00 18.93 0.77
C GLU A 45 -4.42 18.26 2.02
N ARG A 46 -3.82 17.07 1.87
CA ARG A 46 -3.24 16.35 3.02
C ARG A 46 -1.90 16.96 3.39
N GLN A 47 -1.59 16.99 4.69
CA GLN A 47 -0.23 17.22 5.14
C GLN A 47 0.66 16.06 4.67
N LEU A 48 1.76 16.41 3.99
CA LEU A 48 2.77 15.45 3.57
C LEU A 48 3.48 14.90 4.81
N LEU A 49 3.49 13.57 4.94
CA LEU A 49 4.20 12.89 6.03
C LEU A 49 5.68 12.80 5.70
N THR A 50 6.54 12.90 6.71
CA THR A 50 7.97 12.62 6.55
C THR A 50 8.19 11.14 6.24
N HIS A 51 9.27 10.81 5.53
CA HIS A 51 9.64 9.41 5.25
C HIS A 51 9.80 8.58 6.54
N GLU A 52 10.34 9.17 7.60
CA GLU A 52 10.52 8.52 8.90
C GLU A 52 9.18 8.14 9.53
N LEU A 53 8.23 9.07 9.56
CA LEU A 53 6.90 8.84 10.12
C LEU A 53 6.12 7.83 9.27
N LEU A 54 6.32 7.87 7.95
CA LEU A 54 5.68 6.94 7.04
C LEU A 54 6.18 5.50 7.25
N LYS A 55 7.51 5.34 7.40
CA LYS A 55 8.13 4.05 7.76
C LYS A 55 7.62 3.54 9.10
N ALA A 56 7.56 4.39 10.12
CA ALA A 56 7.01 4.02 11.43
C ALA A 56 5.56 3.53 11.36
N ASN A 57 4.72 4.22 10.56
CA ASN A 57 3.33 3.80 10.32
C ASN A 57 3.25 2.44 9.63
N ILE A 58 4.10 2.19 8.62
CA ILE A 58 4.12 0.92 7.88
C ILE A 58 4.51 -0.24 8.80
N GLU A 59 5.51 -0.06 9.66
CA GLU A 59 5.89 -1.08 10.66
C GLU A 59 4.76 -1.35 11.67
N GLY A 60 4.06 -0.32 12.13
CA GLY A 60 2.89 -0.47 13.00
C GLY A 60 1.76 -1.28 12.33
N VAL A 61 1.46 -0.98 11.06
CA VAL A 61 0.45 -1.71 10.29
C VAL A 61 0.88 -3.16 10.03
N LYS A 62 2.16 -3.42 9.76
CA LYS A 62 2.69 -4.77 9.54
C LYS A 62 2.39 -5.71 10.71
N VAL A 63 2.57 -5.24 11.94
CA VAL A 63 2.22 -6.01 13.15
C VAL A 63 0.73 -6.35 13.18
N GLN A 64 -0.13 -5.39 12.82
CA GLN A 64 -1.58 -5.61 12.80
C GLN A 64 -2.02 -6.58 11.70
N LEU A 65 -1.38 -6.55 10.53
CA LEU A 65 -1.64 -7.48 9.44
C LEU A 65 -1.37 -8.94 9.83
N GLY A 66 -0.36 -9.17 10.67
CA GLY A 66 -0.04 -10.50 11.21
C GLY A 66 -1.19 -11.16 11.98
N SER A 67 -2.13 -10.36 12.52
CA SER A 67 -3.33 -10.89 13.19
C SER A 67 -4.41 -11.38 12.22
N PHE A 68 -4.32 -11.01 10.93
CA PHE A 68 -5.34 -11.33 9.92
C PHE A 68 -4.90 -12.38 8.92
N MET A 69 -3.60 -12.51 8.64
CA MET A 69 -3.07 -13.36 7.58
C MET A 69 -1.87 -14.17 8.07
N GLU A 70 -1.65 -15.34 7.46
CA GLU A 70 -0.52 -16.20 7.75
C GLU A 70 0.64 -15.88 6.81
N PHE A 71 1.78 -15.47 7.36
CA PHE A 71 2.98 -15.06 6.60
C PHE A 71 4.05 -16.14 6.48
N GLU A 72 3.95 -17.21 7.28
CA GLU A 72 4.93 -18.29 7.34
C GLU A 72 4.21 -19.63 7.58
N GLY A 73 4.86 -20.75 7.23
CA GLY A 73 4.36 -22.09 7.57
C GLY A 73 3.21 -22.63 6.71
N VAL A 74 2.78 -21.89 5.69
CA VAL A 74 1.74 -22.31 4.73
C VAL A 74 2.19 -22.11 3.28
N GLU A 75 1.70 -22.96 2.38
CA GLU A 75 2.01 -22.89 0.94
C GLU A 75 1.60 -21.55 0.32
N ASN A 76 0.50 -20.97 0.82
CA ASN A 76 -0.05 -19.70 0.38
C ASN A 76 0.19 -18.56 1.36
N ALA A 77 1.45 -18.46 1.81
CA ALA A 77 1.92 -17.41 2.69
C ALA A 77 1.63 -16.03 2.11
N ALA A 78 1.12 -15.15 2.96
CA ALA A 78 0.89 -13.75 2.65
C ALA A 78 2.22 -13.01 2.44
N GLN A 79 2.20 -12.00 1.59
CA GLN A 79 3.33 -11.10 1.38
C GLN A 79 2.94 -9.67 1.75
N LEU A 80 3.84 -8.97 2.41
CA LEU A 80 3.78 -7.52 2.57
C LEU A 80 4.93 -6.92 1.77
N VAL A 81 4.58 -6.11 0.77
CA VAL A 81 5.54 -5.39 -0.08
C VAL A 81 5.29 -3.88 0.04
N ASP A 82 6.31 -3.06 -0.17
CA ASP A 82 6.19 -1.61 -0.15
C ASP A 82 6.34 -1.03 -1.56
N ASN A 83 5.38 -0.23 -2.01
CA ASN A 83 5.48 0.41 -3.31
C ASN A 83 6.59 1.45 -3.44
N ALA A 84 7.20 1.87 -2.32
CA ALA A 84 8.46 2.63 -2.37
C ALA A 84 9.60 1.85 -3.03
N ASP A 85 9.63 0.51 -2.92
CA ASP A 85 10.74 -0.31 -3.41
C ASP A 85 10.94 -0.20 -4.93
N TRP A 86 9.86 -0.02 -5.68
CA TRP A 86 9.90 0.16 -7.14
C TRP A 86 9.61 1.58 -7.60
N THR A 87 9.03 2.44 -6.75
CA THR A 87 8.68 3.81 -7.14
C THR A 87 9.80 4.80 -6.82
N ALA A 88 10.46 4.68 -5.68
CA ALA A 88 11.52 5.61 -5.25
C ALA A 88 12.74 5.66 -6.18
N PRO A 89 13.18 4.55 -6.83
CA PRO A 89 14.30 4.58 -7.76
C PRO A 89 13.99 5.27 -9.11
N LEU A 90 12.71 5.49 -9.44
CA LEU A 90 12.32 6.10 -10.71
C LEU A 90 12.65 7.59 -10.70
N SER A 91 13.34 8.07 -11.73
CA SER A 91 13.48 9.50 -11.92
C SER A 91 12.16 10.11 -12.41
N PHE A 92 12.00 11.42 -12.22
CA PHE A 92 10.84 12.13 -12.75
C PHE A 92 10.70 11.96 -14.27
N LEU A 93 11.81 11.91 -15.01
CA LEU A 93 11.79 11.70 -16.46
C LEU A 93 11.35 10.28 -16.83
N ASP A 94 11.73 9.26 -16.06
CA ASP A 94 11.28 7.87 -16.28
C ASP A 94 9.75 7.80 -16.14
N VAL A 95 9.21 8.40 -15.08
CA VAL A 95 7.75 8.45 -14.86
C VAL A 95 7.03 9.11 -16.02
N LEU A 96 7.50 10.28 -16.49
CA LEU A 96 6.86 10.98 -17.61
C LEU A 96 6.94 10.21 -18.93
N ARG A 97 8.09 9.62 -19.25
CA ARG A 97 8.34 8.96 -20.54
C ARG A 97 7.76 7.55 -20.62
N ASP A 98 7.82 6.80 -19.54
CA ASP A 98 7.46 5.38 -19.57
C ASP A 98 6.04 5.13 -19.07
N ILE A 99 5.54 5.96 -18.16
CA ILE A 99 4.18 5.84 -17.61
C ILE A 99 3.28 6.95 -18.17
N GLY A 100 3.70 8.21 -18.08
CA GLY A 100 2.89 9.39 -18.41
C GLY A 100 2.37 9.41 -19.83
N LYS A 101 3.12 8.90 -20.82
CA LYS A 101 2.68 8.80 -22.22
C LYS A 101 1.40 7.99 -22.43
N HIS A 102 1.03 7.13 -21.48
CA HIS A 102 -0.18 6.29 -21.56
C HIS A 102 -1.42 6.97 -20.98
N PHE A 103 -1.28 8.14 -20.34
CA PHE A 103 -2.38 8.89 -19.75
C PHE A 103 -2.60 10.19 -20.52
N LYS A 104 -3.77 10.32 -21.16
CA LYS A 104 -4.18 11.59 -21.74
C LYS A 104 -4.74 12.49 -20.63
N VAL A 105 -4.33 13.76 -20.63
CA VAL A 105 -4.85 14.77 -19.70
C VAL A 105 -6.31 15.09 -19.99
N ASN A 106 -6.70 15.06 -21.26
CA ASN A 106 -8.07 15.24 -21.72
C ASN A 106 -8.57 13.94 -22.36
N ALA A 107 -9.87 13.67 -22.23
CA ALA A 107 -10.53 12.54 -22.89
C ALA A 107 -10.41 12.63 -24.42
#